data_AF-L5LVE1-F1
#
_entry.id   AF-L5LVE1-F1
#
_cell.length_a   1.000
_cell.length_b   1.000
_cell.length_c   1.000
_cell.angle_alpha   90.00
_cell.angle_beta   90.00
_cell.angle_gamma   90.00
#
_symmetry.space_group_name_H-M   'P 1'
#
loop_
_entity.id
_entity.type
_entity.pdbx_description
1 polymer ?
#
loop_
_entity_poly.entity_id
_entity_poly.type
_entity_poly.pdbx_seq_one_letter_code
_entity_poly.pdbx_strand_id
1 'polypeptide(L)'
;MRLRGEWGRVLVQEDGQQYDCLTYRRLYLPPRHPDDLIRPGLFQYNFDAFGLKIAMLSFHGKYARVTGTTKALEIHLMRRIQLRGGEIFRNFKELSRVVQEIDKQVIQEQQQENGTEESEGHGWQSPAQPSIGEFGAAALEEQPVLFGLPSSDQNYPRTCRMCFYGVDTLTVTFRGFTFTRRLPGVFILFDEDHFGFIWLEVSYFFLFGRVQHTFQNVEAPSPQAFLEMLKNIQSMP
;
A
#
# COMPACT_ATOMS: atom_id res chain seq x y z
N MET A 1 27.03 21.54 -20.25
CA MET A 1 26.16 21.10 -21.35
C MET A 1 25.11 20.17 -20.75
N ARG A 2 23.91 20.69 -20.43
CA ARG A 2 22.83 19.97 -19.74
C ARG A 2 21.79 19.59 -20.81
N LEU A 3 21.72 18.32 -21.17
CA LEU A 3 20.70 17.77 -22.06
C LEU A 3 19.62 17.17 -21.16
N ARG A 4 18.43 17.77 -21.12
CA ARG A 4 17.28 17.36 -21.95
C ARG A 4 16.83 15.94 -21.57
N GLY A 5 16.07 15.85 -20.47
CA GLY A 5 15.36 14.65 -20.03
C GLY A 5 14.02 14.95 -19.35
N GLU A 6 13.87 16.15 -18.78
CA GLU A 6 12.64 16.60 -18.13
C GLU A 6 12.10 17.82 -18.86
N TRP A 7 11.09 17.66 -19.71
CA TRP A 7 10.33 18.80 -20.21
C TRP A 7 8.86 18.45 -20.30
N GLY A 8 8.01 19.30 -19.70
CA GLY A 8 6.58 19.23 -19.95
C GLY A 8 5.62 20.06 -19.10
N ARG A 9 6.04 21.01 -18.23
CA ARG A 9 5.26 22.22 -17.85
C ARG A 9 6.11 23.15 -16.99
N VAL A 10 5.85 24.44 -17.18
CA VAL A 10 6.62 25.62 -16.75
C VAL A 10 6.61 25.79 -15.22
N LEU A 11 7.82 25.99 -14.67
CA LEU A 11 8.19 26.51 -13.33
C LEU A 11 7.34 26.06 -12.12
N VAL A 12 7.84 25.03 -11.42
CA VAL A 12 7.93 25.07 -9.95
C VAL A 12 9.40 24.88 -9.61
N GLN A 13 10.07 26.01 -9.39
CA GLN A 13 11.42 26.06 -8.85
C GLN A 13 11.27 26.21 -7.33
N GLU A 14 11.39 25.13 -6.57
CA GLU A 14 11.63 25.21 -5.13
C GLU A 14 12.74 24.21 -4.72
N ASP A 15 13.78 24.81 -4.14
CA ASP A 15 14.83 24.24 -3.27
C ASP A 15 15.80 23.16 -3.79
N GLY A 16 16.15 23.21 -5.07
CA GLY A 16 17.36 22.55 -5.57
C GLY A 16 18.67 23.25 -5.17
N GLN A 17 18.87 23.62 -3.90
CA GLN A 17 20.15 24.13 -3.41
C GLN A 17 21.07 22.98 -2.97
N GLN A 18 21.98 22.63 -3.88
CA GLN A 18 23.38 22.24 -3.64
C GLN A 18 23.71 21.32 -2.46
N TYR A 19 23.63 20.01 -2.68
CA TYR A 19 24.41 19.02 -1.94
C TYR A 19 25.26 18.21 -2.93
N ASP A 20 26.52 18.60 -3.14
CA ASP A 20 27.51 17.74 -3.83
C ASP A 20 27.98 16.57 -2.93
N CYS A 21 27.54 16.55 -1.66
CA CYS A 21 27.81 15.49 -0.68
C CYS A 21 26.52 14.83 -0.21
N LEU A 22 26.04 13.83 -0.95
CA LEU A 22 24.89 13.01 -0.56
C LEU A 22 25.32 11.80 0.26
N THR A 23 24.62 11.55 1.38
CA THR A 23 24.76 10.30 2.13
C THR A 23 23.72 9.30 1.65
N TYR A 24 24.18 8.17 1.12
CA TYR A 24 23.30 7.10 0.67
C TYR A 24 23.14 6.06 1.77
N ARG A 25 21.94 5.50 1.89
CA ARG A 25 21.67 4.33 2.74
C ARG A 25 21.30 3.14 1.89
N ARG A 26 21.65 1.96 2.39
CA ARG A 26 21.37 0.71 1.68
C ARG A 26 19.89 0.36 1.79
N LEU A 27 19.28 0.09 0.64
CA LEU A 27 17.94 -0.48 0.52
C LEU A 27 18.06 -1.89 -0.04
N TYR A 28 17.14 -2.76 0.36
CA TYR A 28 16.99 -4.09 -0.22
C TYR A 28 15.60 -4.23 -0.84
N LEU A 29 15.51 -5.08 -1.86
CA LEU A 29 14.22 -5.53 -2.35
C LEU A 29 13.60 -6.52 -1.36
N PRO A 30 12.26 -6.51 -1.25
CA PRO A 30 11.53 -7.45 -0.42
C PRO A 30 11.72 -8.89 -0.92
N PRO A 31 11.87 -9.86 0.01
CA PRO A 31 11.89 -11.27 -0.36
C PRO A 31 10.54 -11.67 -0.95
N ARG A 32 10.55 -12.63 -1.88
CA ARG A 32 9.34 -13.21 -2.47
C ARG A 32 8.96 -14.49 -1.73
N HIS A 33 7.70 -14.63 -1.37
CA HIS A 33 7.10 -15.86 -0.87
C HIS A 33 6.14 -16.46 -1.92
N PRO A 34 5.97 -17.79 -1.99
CA PRO A 34 4.99 -18.42 -2.90
C PRO A 34 3.55 -17.95 -2.67
N ASP A 35 3.21 -17.64 -1.42
CA ASP A 35 1.86 -17.22 -1.04
C ASP A 35 1.61 -15.71 -1.16
N ASP A 36 2.59 -14.95 -1.67
CA ASP A 36 2.42 -13.53 -1.90
C ASP A 36 1.33 -13.30 -2.96
N LEU A 37 0.44 -12.34 -2.69
CA LEU A 37 -0.68 -12.01 -3.58
C LEU A 37 -0.23 -11.64 -5.00
N ILE A 38 0.89 -10.94 -5.10
CA ILE A 38 1.60 -10.58 -6.33
C ILE A 38 3.09 -10.51 -6.03
N ARG A 39 3.94 -10.48 -7.06
CA ARG A 39 5.39 -10.31 -6.82
C ARG A 39 5.69 -9.02 -6.04
N PRO A 40 6.37 -9.05 -4.88
CA PRO A 40 6.73 -7.82 -4.18
C PRO A 40 7.82 -7.04 -4.93
N GLY A 41 8.01 -5.77 -4.60
CA GLY A 41 9.00 -4.93 -5.27
C GLY A 41 8.67 -3.44 -5.31
N LEU A 42 9.31 -2.72 -6.22
CA LEU A 42 9.14 -1.28 -6.39
C LEU A 42 8.01 -0.95 -7.36
N PHE A 43 7.21 0.04 -6.98
CA PHE A 43 6.10 0.57 -7.76
C PHE A 43 6.20 2.09 -7.82
N GLN A 44 5.89 2.65 -8.98
CA GLN A 44 5.78 4.07 -9.18
C GLN A 44 4.31 4.51 -9.07
N TYR A 45 4.07 5.67 -8.51
CA TYR A 45 2.74 6.29 -8.43
C TYR A 45 2.85 7.80 -8.63
N ASN A 46 1.78 8.41 -9.12
CA ASN A 46 1.70 9.86 -9.22
C ASN A 46 0.96 10.41 -7.99
N PHE A 47 1.49 11.47 -7.41
CA PHE A 47 0.79 12.27 -6.41
C PHE A 47 0.77 13.71 -6.91
N ASP A 48 -0.40 14.18 -7.34
CA ASP A 48 -0.55 15.29 -8.31
C ASP A 48 0.27 16.57 -7.98
N ALA A 49 0.47 16.89 -6.70
CA ALA A 49 1.24 18.06 -6.28
C ALA A 49 2.77 17.84 -6.19
N PHE A 50 3.23 16.59 -6.15
CA PHE A 50 4.63 16.22 -5.89
C PHE A 50 5.26 15.33 -6.97
N GLY A 51 4.52 15.08 -8.07
CA GLY A 51 4.97 14.31 -9.22
C GLY A 51 5.06 12.81 -8.97
N LEU A 52 5.86 12.14 -9.82
CA LEU A 52 6.10 10.69 -9.76
C LEU A 52 6.91 10.35 -8.50
N LYS A 53 6.43 9.38 -7.73
CA LYS A 53 7.04 8.84 -6.52
C LYS A 53 7.22 7.33 -6.64
N ILE A 54 8.15 6.78 -5.86
CA ILE A 54 8.39 5.33 -5.78
C ILE A 54 8.02 4.86 -4.37
N ALA A 55 7.34 3.72 -4.31
CA ALA A 55 7.06 2.99 -3.08
C ALA A 55 7.41 1.52 -3.25
N MET A 56 7.72 0.86 -2.14
CA MET A 56 8.05 -0.55 -2.07
C MET A 56 6.87 -1.33 -1.49
N LEU A 57 6.35 -2.30 -2.24
CA LEU A 57 5.37 -3.28 -1.78
C LEU A 57 6.10 -4.50 -1.20
N SER A 58 5.76 -4.88 0.02
CA SER A 58 6.32 -6.04 0.74
C SER A 58 5.22 -6.79 1.49
N PHE A 59 5.39 -8.09 1.71
CA PHE A 59 4.43 -8.95 2.42
C PHE A 59 4.97 -9.41 3.77
N HIS A 60 4.09 -9.43 4.77
CA HIS A 60 4.39 -9.67 6.19
C HIS A 60 3.27 -10.50 6.82
N GLY A 61 3.17 -11.76 6.41
CA GLY A 61 2.12 -12.69 6.89
C GLY A 61 0.72 -12.21 6.52
N LYS A 62 -0.08 -11.80 7.52
CA LYS A 62 -1.47 -11.34 7.31
C LYS A 62 -1.60 -9.92 6.75
N TYR A 63 -0.47 -9.23 6.53
CA TYR A 63 -0.41 -7.86 6.04
C TYR A 63 0.47 -7.74 4.80
N ALA A 64 0.10 -6.83 3.89
CA ALA A 64 1.03 -6.27 2.93
C ALA A 64 1.29 -4.80 3.29
N ARG A 65 2.49 -4.31 3.01
CA ARG A 65 2.90 -2.95 3.32
C ARG A 65 3.51 -2.28 2.11
N VAL A 66 3.00 -1.09 1.81
CA VAL A 66 3.54 -0.17 0.80
C VAL A 66 4.27 0.95 1.54
N THR A 67 5.60 0.91 1.47
CA THR A 67 6.49 1.87 2.15
C THR A 67 7.13 2.79 1.12
N GLY A 68 6.90 4.09 1.23
CA GLY A 68 7.59 5.14 0.48
C GLY A 68 8.10 6.22 1.42
N THR A 69 8.78 7.24 0.90
CA THR A 69 9.36 8.33 1.70
C THR A 69 8.33 9.06 2.58
N THR A 70 7.07 9.14 2.13
CA THR A 70 5.98 9.82 2.87
C THR A 70 4.72 8.95 2.97
N LYS A 71 4.84 7.65 2.65
CA LYS A 71 3.68 6.75 2.55
C LYS A 71 3.93 5.50 3.38
N ALA A 72 3.02 5.25 4.31
CA ALA A 72 2.98 4.05 5.11
C ALA A 72 1.57 3.46 5.00
N LEU A 73 1.36 2.73 3.90
CA LEU A 73 0.09 2.06 3.63
C LEU A 73 0.19 0.59 4.07
N GLU A 74 -0.70 0.19 4.97
CA GLU A 74 -0.86 -1.18 5.42
C GLU A 74 -2.15 -1.78 4.86
N ILE A 75 -2.06 -2.98 4.31
CA ILE A 75 -3.15 -3.68 3.63
C ILE A 75 -3.46 -4.95 4.42
N HIS A 76 -4.69 -5.10 4.87
CA HIS A 76 -5.12 -6.23 5.68
C HIS A 76 -5.62 -7.35 4.75
N LEU A 77 -4.76 -8.35 4.50
CA LEU A 77 -5.04 -9.42 3.54
C LEU A 77 -6.21 -10.31 3.98
N MET A 78 -6.51 -10.35 5.28
CA MET A 78 -7.66 -11.09 5.84
C MET A 78 -8.98 -10.33 5.73
N ARG A 79 -8.96 -9.05 5.35
CA ARG A 79 -10.13 -8.16 5.30
C ARG A 79 -10.52 -7.87 3.85
N ARG A 80 -10.92 -8.93 3.16
CA ARG A 80 -11.33 -8.88 1.76
C ARG A 80 -12.70 -8.19 1.61
N ILE A 81 -12.81 -7.28 0.65
CA ILE A 81 -14.05 -6.58 0.29
C ILE A 81 -14.63 -7.24 -0.95
N GLN A 82 -15.87 -7.72 -0.84
CA GLN A 82 -16.53 -8.44 -1.94
C GLN A 82 -16.93 -7.50 -3.08
N LEU A 83 -16.57 -7.90 -4.29
CA LEU A 83 -16.86 -7.19 -5.53
C LEU A 83 -18.21 -7.67 -6.11
N ARG A 84 -19.33 -7.23 -5.54
CA ARG A 84 -20.65 -7.50 -6.15
C ARG A 84 -20.79 -6.69 -7.45
N GLY A 85 -20.36 -7.26 -8.57
CA GLY A 85 -20.58 -6.73 -9.92
C GLY A 85 -19.88 -5.40 -10.25
N GLY A 86 -18.97 -4.90 -9.39
CA GLY A 86 -18.24 -3.64 -9.61
C GLY A 86 -19.07 -2.38 -9.35
N GLU A 87 -20.37 -2.55 -9.10
CA GLU A 87 -21.31 -1.47 -8.78
C GLU A 87 -20.96 -0.76 -7.48
N ILE A 88 -20.32 -1.47 -6.54
CA ILE A 88 -19.89 -0.93 -5.24
C ILE A 88 -18.98 0.30 -5.39
N PHE A 89 -18.18 0.37 -6.47
CA PHE A 89 -17.33 1.54 -6.74
C PHE A 89 -18.09 2.73 -7.32
N ARG A 90 -19.27 2.50 -7.90
CA ARG A 90 -20.17 3.58 -8.34
C ARG A 90 -20.89 4.22 -7.16
N ASN A 91 -21.12 3.46 -6.08
CA ASN A 91 -21.76 3.97 -4.85
C ASN A 91 -20.73 4.18 -3.73
N PHE A 92 -20.05 5.32 -3.80
CA PHE A 92 -19.01 5.66 -2.82
C PHE A 92 -19.50 5.75 -1.37
N LYS A 93 -20.79 6.06 -1.14
CA LYS A 93 -21.38 6.08 0.21
C LYS A 93 -21.47 4.68 0.80
N GLU A 94 -21.84 3.69 -0.01
CA GLU A 94 -21.90 2.30 0.40
C GLU A 94 -20.51 1.74 0.65
N LEU A 95 -19.55 1.99 -0.26
CA LEU A 95 -18.16 1.61 -0.07
C LEU A 95 -17.57 2.22 1.21
N SER A 96 -17.87 3.50 1.48
CA SER A 96 -17.45 4.17 2.70
C SER A 96 -18.02 3.53 3.96
N ARG A 97 -19.31 3.14 3.97
CA ARG A 97 -19.93 2.42 5.09
C ARG A 97 -19.26 1.08 5.36
N VAL A 98 -19.03 0.29 4.32
CA VAL A 98 -18.38 -1.03 4.44
C VAL A 98 -16.99 -0.89 5.04
N VAL A 99 -16.19 0.06 4.54
CA VAL A 99 -14.83 0.28 5.06
C VAL A 99 -14.84 0.82 6.48
N GLN A 100 -15.75 1.72 6.84
CA GLN A 100 -15.88 2.20 8.22
C GLN A 100 -16.29 1.09 9.18
N GLU A 101 -17.13 0.16 8.75
CA GLU A 101 -17.50 -1.02 9.55
C GLU A 101 -16.29 -1.92 9.79
N ILE A 102 -15.51 -2.21 8.74
CA ILE A 102 -14.27 -2.99 8.86
C ILE A 102 -13.25 -2.28 9.75
N ASP A 103 -13.06 -0.95 9.59
CA ASP A 103 -12.12 -0.16 10.41
C ASP A 103 -12.47 -0.24 11.89
N LYS A 104 -13.76 -0.15 12.25
CA LYS A 104 -14.21 -0.32 13.64
C LYS A 104 -13.90 -1.70 14.18
N GLN A 105 -14.15 -2.76 13.41
CA GLN A 105 -13.82 -4.13 13.81
C GLN A 105 -12.31 -4.31 14.03
N VAL A 106 -11.49 -3.81 13.11
CA VAL A 106 -10.03 -3.88 13.20
C VAL A 106 -9.51 -3.14 14.44
N ILE A 107 -10.02 -1.93 14.72
CA ILE A 107 -9.64 -1.16 15.90
C ILE A 107 -10.04 -1.90 17.19
N GLN A 108 -11.24 -2.47 17.22
CA GLN A 108 -11.74 -3.21 18.39
C GLN A 108 -10.89 -4.47 18.68
N GLU A 109 -10.56 -5.25 17.65
CA GLU A 109 -9.72 -6.44 17.79
C GLU A 109 -8.31 -6.10 18.27
N GLN A 110 -7.72 -5.03 17.72
CA GLN A 110 -6.39 -4.56 18.15
C GLN A 110 -6.37 -4.08 19.60
N GLN A 111 -7.45 -3.46 20.07
CA GLN A 111 -7.57 -3.05 21.48
C GLN A 111 -7.70 -4.24 22.43
N GLN A 112 -8.39 -5.30 22.00
CA GLN A 112 -8.56 -6.51 22.81
C GLN A 112 -7.27 -7.34 22.87
N GLU A 113 -6.51 -7.39 21.77
CA GLU A 113 -5.20 -8.07 21.72
C GLU A 113 -4.16 -7.35 22.60
N ASN A 114 -4.08 -6.01 22.56
CA ASN A 114 -3.18 -5.23 23.42
C ASN A 114 -3.61 -5.13 24.90
N GLY A 115 -4.87 -5.43 25.22
CA GLY A 115 -5.41 -5.38 26.59
C GLY A 115 -5.25 -6.67 27.40
N THR A 116 -4.74 -7.75 26.78
CA THR A 116 -4.75 -9.11 27.36
C THR A 116 -3.36 -9.64 27.74
N GLU A 117 -2.35 -8.78 27.92
CA GLU A 117 -1.02 -9.20 28.41
C GLU A 117 -0.98 -9.58 29.91
N GLU A 118 -2.11 -9.62 30.63
CA GLU A 118 -2.15 -9.97 32.07
C GLU A 118 -3.17 -11.05 32.46
N SER A 119 -3.64 -11.90 31.53
CA SER A 119 -4.46 -13.06 31.94
C SER A 119 -4.10 -14.33 31.19
N GLU A 120 -3.70 -15.32 31.97
CA GLU A 120 -3.18 -16.62 31.60
C GLU A 120 -4.08 -17.37 30.60
N GLY A 121 -3.44 -17.81 29.51
CA GLY A 121 -3.46 -19.20 29.07
C GLY A 121 -4.80 -19.91 28.95
N HIS A 122 -5.60 -19.58 27.93
CA HIS A 122 -6.52 -20.57 27.34
C HIS A 122 -6.58 -20.42 25.81
N GLY A 123 -6.16 -21.48 25.12
CA GLY A 123 -6.17 -21.58 23.67
C GLY A 123 -7.59 -21.56 23.11
N TRP A 124 -7.84 -20.62 22.21
CA TRP A 124 -9.06 -20.60 21.41
C TRP A 124 -8.74 -21.16 20.03
N GLN A 125 -9.23 -22.38 19.78
CA GLN A 125 -9.32 -22.96 18.45
C GLN A 125 -10.27 -22.09 17.60
N SER A 126 -9.76 -21.49 16.54
CA SER A 126 -10.59 -20.84 15.52
C SER A 126 -11.22 -21.88 14.58
N PRO A 127 -12.43 -21.63 14.05
CA PRO A 127 -12.98 -22.45 12.97
C PRO A 127 -12.09 -22.31 11.74
N ALA A 128 -11.90 -23.39 10.99
CA ALA A 128 -11.03 -23.49 9.82
C ALA A 128 -11.04 -22.21 8.96
N GLN A 129 -9.99 -21.40 9.10
CA GLN A 129 -9.76 -20.21 8.29
C GLN A 129 -9.06 -20.63 6.99
N PRO A 130 -9.44 -20.05 5.85
CA PRO A 130 -8.77 -20.34 4.58
C PRO A 130 -7.30 -19.94 4.69
N SER A 131 -6.43 -20.83 4.21
CA SER A 131 -4.99 -20.63 4.30
C SER A 131 -4.55 -19.50 3.38
N ILE A 132 -3.48 -18.77 3.74
CA ILE A 132 -2.91 -17.68 2.93
C ILE A 132 -2.63 -18.12 1.47
N GLY A 133 -2.26 -19.40 1.26
CA GLY A 133 -2.06 -19.99 -0.07
C GLY A 133 -3.34 -20.12 -0.92
N GLU A 134 -4.53 -20.15 -0.32
CA GLU A 134 -5.79 -20.14 -1.07
C GLU A 134 -6.09 -18.77 -1.69
N PHE A 135 -5.57 -17.67 -1.14
CA PHE A 135 -5.80 -16.32 -1.68
C PHE A 135 -4.93 -16.02 -2.91
N GLY A 136 -3.67 -16.48 -2.93
CA GLY A 136 -2.79 -16.36 -4.11
C GLY A 136 -3.28 -17.20 -5.28
N ALA A 137 -3.75 -18.43 -5.02
CA ALA A 137 -4.38 -19.28 -6.03
C ALA A 137 -5.74 -18.75 -6.48
N ALA A 138 -6.58 -18.25 -5.55
CA ALA A 138 -7.88 -17.65 -5.89
C ALA A 138 -7.77 -16.33 -6.68
N ALA A 139 -6.65 -15.60 -6.57
CA ALA A 139 -6.39 -14.37 -7.34
C ALA A 139 -6.24 -14.63 -8.84
N LEU A 140 -5.89 -15.85 -9.23
CA LEU A 140 -5.82 -16.31 -10.61
C LEU A 140 -7.15 -16.94 -11.09
N GLU A 141 -7.97 -17.47 -10.19
CA GLU A 141 -9.20 -18.21 -10.51
C GLU A 141 -10.48 -17.33 -10.58
N GLU A 142 -10.51 -16.17 -9.92
CA GLU A 142 -11.70 -15.31 -9.97
C GLU A 142 -11.77 -14.45 -11.25
N GLN A 143 -12.97 -14.41 -11.86
CA GLN A 143 -13.22 -13.56 -13.03
C GLN A 143 -13.06 -12.07 -12.67
N PRO A 144 -12.24 -11.30 -13.41
CA PRO A 144 -12.07 -9.88 -13.16
C PRO A 144 -13.38 -9.12 -13.25
N VAL A 145 -13.63 -8.24 -12.28
CA VAL A 145 -14.86 -7.43 -12.19
C VAL A 145 -14.61 -6.03 -12.74
N LEU A 146 -15.57 -5.47 -13.48
CA LEU A 146 -15.47 -4.13 -14.04
C LEU A 146 -15.21 -3.09 -12.91
N PHE A 147 -14.11 -2.38 -13.04
CA PHE A 147 -13.71 -1.28 -12.17
C PHE A 147 -13.81 0.04 -12.93
N GLY A 148 -14.50 1.01 -12.34
CA GLY A 148 -14.61 2.34 -12.92
C GLY A 148 -14.91 3.37 -11.86
N LEU A 149 -13.97 4.29 -11.67
CA LEU A 149 -14.20 5.53 -10.94
C LEU A 149 -14.75 6.57 -11.94
N PRO A 150 -15.88 7.23 -11.62
CA PRO A 150 -16.56 8.13 -12.56
C PRO A 150 -15.77 9.40 -12.93
N SER A 151 -14.67 9.72 -12.23
CA SER A 151 -13.96 11.00 -12.36
C SER A 151 -12.44 10.90 -12.49
N SER A 152 -11.90 9.72 -12.80
CA SER A 152 -10.44 9.57 -12.91
C SER A 152 -9.99 9.60 -14.37
N ASP A 153 -9.30 10.68 -14.74
CA ASP A 153 -8.60 10.88 -16.02
C ASP A 153 -7.36 9.98 -16.18
N GLN A 154 -7.05 9.15 -15.18
CA GLN A 154 -5.92 8.24 -15.23
C GLN A 154 -6.25 7.03 -16.13
N ASN A 155 -5.28 6.61 -16.95
CA ASN A 155 -5.38 5.39 -17.74
C ASN A 155 -5.11 4.17 -16.84
N TYR A 156 -6.06 3.81 -15.98
CA TYR A 156 -5.99 2.64 -15.10
C TYR A 156 -6.72 1.43 -15.72
N PRO A 157 -6.31 0.19 -15.39
CA PRO A 157 -7.02 -1.01 -15.82
C PRO A 157 -8.49 -0.97 -15.41
N ARG A 158 -9.38 -1.31 -16.36
CA ARG A 158 -10.84 -1.26 -16.16
C ARG A 158 -11.41 -2.50 -15.48
N THR A 159 -10.58 -3.41 -15.02
CA THR A 159 -10.98 -4.65 -14.35
C THR A 159 -10.13 -4.87 -13.11
N CYS A 160 -10.76 -5.15 -11.98
CA CYS A 160 -10.07 -5.50 -10.73
C CYS A 160 -10.29 -6.97 -10.39
N ARG A 161 -9.29 -7.61 -9.79
CA ARG A 161 -9.34 -9.02 -9.35
C ARG A 161 -9.77 -9.12 -7.90
N MET A 162 -9.20 -8.30 -7.03
CA MET A 162 -9.41 -8.38 -5.60
C MET A 162 -9.39 -7.01 -4.95
N CYS A 163 -10.12 -6.88 -3.85
CA CYS A 163 -10.10 -5.69 -3.02
C CYS A 163 -9.95 -6.04 -1.55
N PHE A 164 -9.15 -5.26 -0.85
CA PHE A 164 -8.86 -5.44 0.57
C PHE A 164 -9.00 -4.11 1.29
N TYR A 165 -9.37 -4.17 2.56
CA TYR A 165 -9.26 -3.03 3.45
C TYR A 165 -7.78 -2.68 3.67
N GLY A 166 -7.48 -1.38 3.63
CA GLY A 166 -6.16 -0.88 3.94
C GLY A 166 -6.22 0.47 4.66
N VAL A 167 -5.12 0.84 5.27
CA VAL A 167 -4.97 2.06 6.07
C VAL A 167 -3.69 2.75 5.65
N ASP A 168 -3.82 3.97 5.17
CA ASP A 168 -2.67 4.83 4.94
C ASP A 168 -2.43 5.70 6.17
N THR A 169 -1.20 5.68 6.68
CA THR A 169 -0.79 6.51 7.80
C THR A 169 -0.07 7.72 7.26
N LEU A 170 -0.79 8.85 7.19
CA LEU A 170 -0.24 10.11 6.70
C LEU A 170 0.37 10.87 7.88
N THR A 171 1.70 10.99 7.88
CA THR A 171 2.42 11.86 8.82
C THR A 171 2.75 13.17 8.12
N VAL A 172 2.24 14.27 8.66
CA VAL A 172 2.50 15.63 8.17
C VAL A 172 3.25 16.40 9.25
N THR A 173 4.44 16.87 8.91
CA THR A 173 5.24 17.76 9.76
C THR A 173 5.12 19.18 9.21
N PHE A 174 4.44 20.06 9.94
CA PHE A 174 4.31 21.47 9.56
C PHE A 174 4.70 22.37 10.73
N ARG A 175 5.68 23.25 10.51
CA ARG A 175 6.16 24.25 11.49
C ARG A 175 6.45 23.68 12.89
N GLY A 176 7.07 22.51 12.97
CA GLY A 176 7.42 21.85 14.24
C GLY A 176 6.31 21.03 14.88
N PHE A 177 5.11 20.99 14.30
CA PHE A 177 4.05 20.08 14.70
C PHE A 177 4.00 18.86 13.78
N THR A 178 4.09 17.67 14.37
CA THR A 178 3.92 16.41 13.64
C THR A 178 2.53 15.87 13.95
N PHE A 179 1.67 15.80 12.95
CA PHE A 179 0.36 15.14 13.08
C PHE A 179 0.37 13.86 12.25
N THR A 180 -0.10 12.77 12.85
CA THR A 180 -0.26 11.48 12.19
C THR A 180 -1.75 11.17 12.06
N ARG A 181 -2.19 10.89 10.84
CA ARG A 181 -3.58 10.59 10.52
C ARG A 181 -3.70 9.20 9.92
N ARG A 182 -4.55 8.35 10.49
CA ARG A 182 -5.01 7.11 9.83
C ARG A 182 -6.10 7.44 8.83
N LEU A 183 -5.91 7.02 7.59
CA LEU A 183 -6.84 7.18 6.48
C LEU A 183 -7.26 5.79 5.97
N PRO A 184 -8.38 5.22 6.48
CA PRO A 184 -8.88 3.95 6.00
C PRO A 184 -9.36 4.08 4.56
N GLY A 185 -9.18 3.01 3.80
CA GLY A 185 -9.41 3.00 2.38
C GLY A 185 -9.50 1.60 1.80
N VAL A 186 -9.51 1.55 0.47
CA VAL A 186 -9.63 0.31 -0.29
C VAL A 186 -8.39 0.12 -1.14
N PHE A 187 -7.69 -0.98 -0.90
CA PHE A 187 -6.67 -1.49 -1.81
C PHE A 187 -7.35 -2.30 -2.91
N ILE A 188 -6.93 -2.06 -4.15
CA ILE A 188 -7.50 -2.67 -5.35
C ILE A 188 -6.38 -3.31 -6.15
N LEU A 189 -6.46 -4.62 -6.34
CA LEU A 189 -5.56 -5.34 -7.23
C LEU A 189 -6.16 -5.40 -8.63
N PHE A 190 -5.41 -4.93 -9.63
CA PHE A 190 -5.81 -5.03 -11.04
C PHE A 190 -5.16 -6.24 -11.72
N ASP A 191 -3.84 -6.34 -11.61
CA ASP A 191 -3.03 -7.41 -12.19
C ASP A 191 -1.70 -7.53 -11.42
N GLU A 192 -0.75 -8.34 -11.93
CA GLU A 192 0.56 -8.53 -11.31
C GLU A 192 1.37 -7.23 -11.17
N ASP A 193 1.19 -6.28 -12.06
CA ASP A 193 2.03 -5.08 -12.17
C ASP A 193 1.29 -3.80 -11.77
N HIS A 194 -0.02 -3.86 -11.57
CA HIS A 194 -0.83 -2.69 -11.24
C HIS A 194 -1.75 -2.93 -10.05
N PHE A 195 -1.71 -1.99 -9.12
CA PHE A 195 -2.68 -1.90 -8.03
C PHE A 195 -3.05 -0.45 -7.76
N GLY A 196 -4.11 -0.25 -7.00
CA GLY A 196 -4.56 1.08 -6.61
C GLY A 196 -4.94 1.15 -5.14
N PHE A 197 -5.04 2.39 -4.65
CA PHE A 197 -5.56 2.66 -3.32
C PHE A 197 -6.52 3.85 -3.37
N ILE A 198 -7.69 3.72 -2.76
CA ILE A 198 -8.68 4.80 -2.63
C ILE A 198 -8.67 5.31 -1.20
N TRP A 199 -8.36 6.59 -1.03
CA TRP A 199 -8.70 7.34 0.18
C TRP A 199 -10.18 7.68 0.16
N LEU A 200 -10.93 7.09 1.08
CA LEU A 200 -12.37 7.30 1.12
C LEU A 200 -12.76 8.70 1.58
N GLU A 201 -12.01 9.29 2.51
CA GLU A 201 -12.39 10.60 3.05
C GLU A 201 -12.35 11.72 2.00
N VAL A 202 -11.33 11.69 1.13
CA VAL A 202 -11.10 12.73 0.11
C VAL A 202 -11.40 12.26 -1.31
N SER A 203 -11.98 11.06 -1.46
CA SER A 203 -12.28 10.45 -2.78
C SER A 203 -11.08 10.46 -3.74
N TYR A 204 -9.89 10.26 -3.20
CA TYR A 204 -8.64 10.35 -3.95
C TYR A 204 -8.13 8.95 -4.29
N PHE A 205 -7.71 8.76 -5.55
CA PHE A 205 -7.24 7.47 -6.05
C PHE A 205 -5.76 7.53 -6.42
N PHE A 206 -5.00 6.58 -5.87
CA PHE A 206 -3.61 6.35 -6.23
C PHE A 206 -3.54 5.15 -7.16
N LEU A 207 -2.89 5.32 -8.32
CA LEU A 207 -2.51 4.22 -9.19
C LEU A 207 -1.02 3.93 -9.02
N PHE A 208 -0.70 2.66 -8.79
CA PHE A 208 0.66 2.15 -8.69
C PHE A 208 0.95 1.23 -9.87
N GLY A 209 2.05 1.47 -10.56
CA GLY A 209 2.57 0.61 -11.63
C GLY A 209 3.95 0.08 -11.27
N ARG A 210 4.23 -1.18 -11.59
CA ARG A 210 5.52 -1.81 -11.26
C ARG A 210 6.67 -1.12 -12.00
N VAL A 211 7.78 -0.91 -11.28
CA VAL A 211 9.05 -0.50 -11.89
C VAL A 211 9.62 -1.69 -12.66
N GLN A 212 9.72 -1.57 -13.98
CA GLN A 212 10.16 -2.65 -14.88
C GLN A 212 11.69 -2.80 -14.96
N HIS A 213 12.45 -1.96 -14.27
CA HIS A 213 13.91 -2.04 -14.26
C HIS A 213 14.41 -3.19 -13.38
N THR A 214 15.47 -3.84 -13.86
CA THR A 214 16.19 -4.86 -13.09
C THR A 214 17.32 -4.19 -12.31
N PHE A 215 17.47 -4.58 -11.05
CA PHE A 215 18.48 -4.04 -10.16
C PHE A 215 19.45 -5.15 -9.74
N GLN A 216 20.72 -4.81 -9.56
CA GLN A 216 21.77 -5.73 -9.13
C GLN A 216 22.12 -5.49 -7.65
N ASN A 217 22.53 -6.55 -6.94
CA ASN A 217 22.98 -6.48 -5.53
C ASN A 217 21.93 -5.95 -4.54
N VAL A 218 20.65 -6.17 -4.84
CA VAL A 218 19.51 -5.62 -4.11
C VAL A 218 18.88 -6.60 -3.11
N GLU A 219 19.29 -7.85 -3.10
CA GLU A 219 18.72 -8.84 -2.19
C GLU A 219 19.17 -8.59 -0.75
N ALA A 220 18.23 -8.74 0.19
CA ALA A 220 18.55 -8.66 1.60
C ALA A 220 19.37 -9.89 2.03
N PRO A 221 20.44 -9.73 2.84
CA PRO A 221 21.21 -10.85 3.36
C PRO A 221 20.38 -11.84 4.19
N SER A 222 19.29 -11.35 4.80
CA SER A 222 18.31 -12.14 5.54
C SER A 222 16.97 -11.40 5.63
N PRO A 223 15.85 -12.10 5.89
CA PRO A 223 14.56 -11.44 6.16
C PRO A 223 14.64 -10.44 7.31
N GLN A 224 15.43 -10.74 8.36
CA GLN A 224 15.63 -9.82 9.48
C GLN A 224 16.34 -8.54 9.05
N ALA A 225 17.35 -8.63 8.18
CA ALA A 225 18.05 -7.46 7.64
C ALA A 225 17.11 -6.56 6.83
N PHE A 226 16.13 -7.15 6.11
CA PHE A 226 15.09 -6.41 5.42
C PHE A 226 14.18 -5.64 6.41
N LEU A 227 13.72 -6.29 7.48
CA LEU A 227 12.89 -5.66 8.51
C LEU A 227 13.61 -4.51 9.24
N GLU A 228 14.89 -4.70 9.57
CA GLU A 228 15.70 -3.64 10.17
C GLU A 228 15.88 -2.44 9.22
N MET A 229 16.09 -2.69 7.93
CA MET A 229 16.14 -1.64 6.92
C MET A 229 14.82 -0.88 6.80
N LEU A 230 13.66 -1.55 6.85
CA LEU A 230 12.35 -0.89 6.89
C LEU A 230 12.18 0.02 8.11
N LYS A 231 12.54 -0.47 9.31
CA LYS A 231 12.47 0.34 10.54
C LYS A 231 13.31 1.61 10.43
N ASN A 232 14.54 1.47 9.90
CA ASN A 232 15.47 2.59 9.73
C ASN A 232 14.98 3.66 8.75
N ILE A 233 14.18 3.29 7.75
CA ILE A 233 13.58 4.24 6.80
C ILE A 233 12.40 4.96 7.45
N GLN A 234 11.57 4.23 8.21
CA GLN A 234 10.37 4.77 8.86
C GLN A 234 10.68 5.64 10.08
N SER A 235 11.81 5.41 10.75
CA SER A 235 12.24 6.20 11.90
C SER A 235 12.90 7.53 11.52
N MET A 236 13.01 7.85 10.23
CA MET A 236 13.58 9.12 9.77
C MET A 236 12.50 10.21 9.66
N PRO A 237 12.82 11.45 10.07
CA PRO A 237 11.93 12.60 9.89
C PRO A 237 11.73 13.00 8.42
#